data_AF-A0A485KFL1-F1
#
_entry.id   AF-A0A485KFL1-F1
#
_cell.length_a   1.000
_cell.length_b   1.000
_cell.length_c   1.000
_cell.angle_alpha   90.00
_cell.angle_beta   90.00
_cell.angle_gamma   90.00
#
_symmetry.space_group_name_H-M   'P 1'
#
loop_
_entity.id
_entity.type
_entity.pdbx_description
1 polymer ?
#
loop_
_entity_poly.entity_id
_entity_poly.type
_entity_poly.pdbx_seq_one_letter_code
_entity_poly.pdbx_strand_id
1 'polypeptide(L)'
;MYGLFGLREYYDTKQSEFAARAATLHVAPVVAYAPDRTYDDAHILNRALYCDPCGIQLLSAQDVALHEKGKRHKKKLRGLASQSRASSMMGDDASSSSAKRAKIHDERDDEGDDKP
;
A
#
# COMPACT_ATOMS: atom_id res chain seq x y z
N MET A 1 1.72 -48.20 20.64
CA MET A 1 2.35 -47.84 19.34
C MET A 1 1.29 -47.98 18.27
N TYR A 2 0.68 -46.88 17.82
CA TYR A 2 -0.29 -46.91 16.73
C TYR A 2 0.46 -46.97 15.40
N GLY A 3 0.51 -48.15 14.77
CA GLY A 3 1.16 -48.34 13.49
C GLY A 3 0.36 -47.67 12.38
N LEU A 4 1.01 -46.80 11.61
CA LEU A 4 0.46 -46.19 10.39
C LEU A 4 0.43 -47.21 9.24
N PHE A 5 -0.18 -48.38 9.46
CA PHE A 5 -0.35 -49.39 8.43
C PHE A 5 -1.29 -48.84 7.36
N GLY A 6 -0.83 -48.84 6.11
CA GLY A 6 -1.61 -48.38 4.95
C GLY A 6 -1.63 -46.86 4.71
N LEU A 7 -1.05 -46.02 5.57
CA LEU A 7 -1.00 -44.56 5.32
C LEU A 7 -0.16 -44.25 4.07
N ARG A 8 0.93 -45.00 3.87
CA ARG A 8 1.80 -44.84 2.71
C ARG A 8 1.09 -45.24 1.42
N GLU A 9 0.42 -46.38 1.41
CA GLU A 9 -0.37 -46.86 0.27
C GLU A 9 -1.54 -45.91 -0.05
N TYR A 10 -2.23 -45.42 0.97
CA TYR A 10 -3.27 -44.40 0.81
C TYR A 10 -2.72 -43.08 0.24
N TYR A 11 -1.54 -42.66 0.69
CA TYR A 11 -0.90 -41.45 0.19
C TYR A 11 -0.46 -41.62 -1.27
N ASP A 12 0.17 -42.73 -1.61
CA ASP A 12 0.64 -43.02 -2.96
C ASP A 12 -0.53 -43.11 -3.96
N THR A 13 -1.61 -43.78 -3.57
CA THR A 13 -2.84 -43.83 -4.38
C THR A 13 -3.42 -42.43 -4.60
N LYS A 14 -3.50 -41.61 -3.55
CA LYS A 14 -4.00 -40.23 -3.68
C LYS A 14 -3.10 -39.35 -4.52
N GLN A 15 -1.78 -39.45 -4.36
CA GLN A 15 -0.83 -38.72 -5.20
C GLN A 15 -0.98 -39.09 -6.69
N SER A 16 -1.16 -40.37 -7.00
CA SER A 16 -1.35 -40.83 -8.38
C SER A 16 -2.64 -40.28 -9.01
N GLU A 17 -3.72 -40.21 -8.22
CA GLU A 17 -5.02 -39.67 -8.66
C GLU A 17 -4.91 -38.18 -9.02
N PHE A 18 -4.23 -37.40 -8.16
CA PHE A 18 -3.98 -35.98 -8.41
C PHE A 18 -3.03 -35.75 -9.59
N ALA A 19 -1.97 -36.55 -9.73
CA ALA A 19 -1.05 -36.46 -10.85
C ALA A 19 -1.73 -36.80 -12.19
N ALA A 20 -2.56 -37.85 -12.23
CA ALA A 20 -3.32 -38.22 -13.41
C ALA A 20 -4.32 -37.12 -13.81
N ARG A 21 -5.04 -36.56 -12.83
CA ARG A 21 -5.96 -35.44 -13.07
C ARG A 21 -5.22 -34.21 -13.58
N ALA A 22 -4.05 -33.88 -13.01
CA ALA A 22 -3.21 -32.79 -13.49
C ALA A 22 -2.71 -33.02 -14.93
N ALA A 23 -2.38 -34.25 -15.32
CA ALA A 23 -1.95 -34.59 -16.67
C ALA A 23 -3.07 -34.48 -17.72
N THR A 24 -4.33 -34.76 -17.35
CA THR A 24 -5.50 -34.61 -18.25
C THR A 24 -5.93 -33.16 -18.42
N LEU A 25 -5.62 -32.30 -17.45
CA LEU A 25 -5.88 -30.88 -17.56
C LEU A 25 -4.76 -30.27 -18.40
N HIS A 26 -5.07 -29.87 -19.64
CA HIS A 26 -4.20 -29.02 -20.47
C HIS A 26 -4.09 -27.58 -19.91
N VAL A 27 -4.04 -27.44 -18.59
CA VAL A 27 -3.60 -26.21 -17.94
C VAL A 27 -2.10 -26.23 -18.12
N ALA A 28 -1.59 -25.35 -19.00
CA ALA A 28 -0.17 -25.10 -19.11
C ALA A 28 0.40 -24.97 -17.69
N PRO A 29 1.54 -25.62 -17.37
CA PRO A 29 2.13 -25.49 -16.04
C PRO A 29 2.15 -24.01 -15.73
N VAL A 30 1.57 -23.63 -14.58
CA VAL A 30 1.41 -22.24 -14.16
C VAL A 30 2.68 -21.53 -14.56
N VAL A 31 2.57 -20.72 -15.63
CA VAL A 31 3.72 -20.06 -16.24
C VAL A 31 4.41 -19.39 -15.07
N ALA A 32 5.65 -19.82 -14.78
CA ALA A 32 6.47 -19.18 -13.77
C ALA A 32 6.37 -17.69 -14.05
N TYR A 33 5.63 -16.98 -13.19
CA TYR A 33 5.03 -15.67 -13.45
C TYR A 33 5.92 -14.87 -14.41
N ALA A 34 5.60 -14.96 -15.71
CA ALA A 34 6.30 -14.25 -16.75
C ALA A 34 5.38 -13.06 -16.99
N PRO A 35 5.59 -11.93 -16.29
CA PRO A 35 4.76 -10.78 -16.53
C PRO A 35 4.94 -10.41 -18.00
N ASP A 36 3.86 -10.53 -18.78
CA ASP A 36 3.75 -10.14 -20.19
C ASP A 36 4.02 -8.64 -20.40
N ARG A 37 4.20 -7.90 -19.30
CA ARG A 37 4.53 -6.48 -19.28
C ARG A 37 5.81 -6.29 -18.51
N THR A 38 6.85 -5.80 -19.18
CA THR A 38 7.93 -5.09 -18.52
C THR A 38 7.30 -3.98 -17.70
N TYR A 39 7.34 -4.10 -16.37
CA TYR A 39 6.75 -3.12 -15.48
C TYR A 39 7.71 -1.91 -15.45
N ASP A 40 7.34 -0.83 -16.13
CA ASP A 40 8.16 0.39 -16.22
C ASP A 40 8.04 1.21 -14.91
N ASP A 41 8.77 0.77 -13.89
CA ASP A 41 8.82 1.36 -12.55
C ASP A 41 9.58 2.68 -12.45
N ALA A 42 9.97 3.26 -13.58
CA ALA A 42 10.72 4.51 -13.61
C ALA A 42 10.02 5.63 -12.82
N HIS A 43 8.69 5.68 -12.84
CA HIS A 43 7.90 6.67 -12.12
C HIS A 43 7.90 6.48 -10.59
N ILE A 44 8.13 5.26 -10.09
CA ILE A 44 8.21 4.97 -8.65
C ILE A 44 9.59 5.36 -8.10
N LEU A 45 10.64 5.26 -8.93
CA LEU A 45 12.02 5.58 -8.54
C LEU A 45 12.38 7.06 -8.71
N ASN A 46 11.57 7.82 -9.45
CA ASN A 46 11.81 9.24 -9.70
C ASN A 46 11.57 10.10 -8.46
N ARG A 47 12.66 10.57 -7.84
CA ARG A 47 12.62 11.44 -6.66
C ARG A 47 11.98 12.81 -6.92
N ALA A 48 11.96 13.26 -8.18
CA ALA A 48 11.27 14.48 -8.59
C ALA A 48 9.73 14.40 -8.45
N LEU A 49 9.18 13.18 -8.34
CA LEU A 49 7.76 12.94 -8.12
C LEU A 49 7.41 12.72 -6.64
N TYR A 50 8.39 12.87 -5.74
CA TYR A 50 8.22 12.67 -4.32
C TYR A 50 8.06 13.99 -3.58
N CYS A 51 7.11 14.04 -2.65
CA CYS A 51 6.93 15.18 -1.76
C CYS A 51 7.42 14.83 -0.34
N ASP A 52 8.61 15.30 0.04
CA ASP A 52 9.24 15.05 1.34
C ASP A 52 8.37 15.40 2.56
N PRO A 53 7.73 16.59 2.66
CA PRO A 53 6.93 16.91 3.84
C PRO A 53 5.68 16.03 3.93
N CYS A 54 5.14 15.56 2.79
CA CYS A 54 3.93 14.76 2.75
C CYS A 54 4.20 13.25 2.84
N GLY A 55 5.37 12.79 2.41
CA GLY A 55 5.75 11.38 2.35
C GLY A 55 5.02 10.62 1.24
N ILE A 56 4.64 11.28 0.15
CA ILE A 56 3.80 10.72 -0.92
C ILE A 56 4.57 10.75 -2.25
N GLN A 57 4.55 9.64 -2.98
CA GLN A 57 5.01 9.52 -4.36
C GLN A 57 3.83 9.81 -5.30
N LEU A 58 4.01 10.74 -6.22
CA LEU A 58 3.01 11.12 -7.23
C LEU A 58 3.35 10.49 -8.58
N LEU A 59 2.36 10.40 -9.46
CA LEU A 59 2.50 9.67 -10.72
C LEU A 59 3.15 10.53 -11.82
N SER A 60 3.00 11.86 -11.76
CA SER A 60 3.48 12.78 -12.78
C SER A 60 3.93 14.12 -12.20
N ALA A 61 4.77 14.84 -12.95
CA ALA A 61 5.23 16.18 -12.56
C ALA A 61 4.07 17.18 -12.46
N GLN A 62 3.00 16.97 -13.24
CA GLN A 62 1.78 17.78 -13.17
C GLN A 62 1.04 17.57 -11.85
N ASP A 63 0.96 16.32 -11.38
CA ASP A 63 0.33 16.00 -10.09
C ASP A 63 1.13 16.58 -8.91
N VAL A 64 2.46 16.61 -9.02
CA VAL A 64 3.34 17.29 -8.04
C VAL A 64 3.03 18.78 -7.98
N ALA A 65 2.99 19.46 -9.12
CA ALA A 65 2.70 20.89 -9.18
C ALA A 65 1.29 21.22 -8.62
N LEU A 66 0.32 20.34 -8.83
CA LEU A 66 -1.02 20.49 -8.26
C LEU A 66 -1.02 20.20 -6.75
N HIS A 67 -0.28 19.18 -6.32
CA HIS A 67 -0.14 18.80 -4.92
C HIS A 67 0.48 19.91 -4.07
N GLU A 68 1.56 20.53 -4.53
CA GLU A 68 2.22 21.66 -3.86
C GLU A 68 1.27 22.85 -3.64
N LYS A 69 0.36 23.09 -4.59
CA LYS A 69 -0.66 24.15 -4.50
C LYS A 69 -1.83 23.77 -3.58
N GLY A 70 -1.99 22.49 -3.26
CA GLY A 70 -3.13 21.94 -2.53
C GLY A 70 -3.22 22.34 -1.05
N LYS A 71 -4.45 22.34 -0.53
CA LYS A 71 -4.76 22.73 0.88
C LYS A 71 -4.09 21.80 1.90
N ARG A 72 -4.03 20.50 1.61
CA ARG A 72 -3.43 19.48 2.50
C ARG A 72 -1.92 19.67 2.67
N HIS A 73 -1.21 19.92 1.57
CA HIS A 73 0.23 20.19 1.58
C HIS A 73 0.55 21.43 2.45
N LYS A 74 -0.17 22.54 2.21
CA LYS A 74 -0.03 23.78 2.99
C LYS A 74 -0.32 23.61 4.48
N LYS A 75 -1.32 22.81 4.86
CA LYS A 75 -1.64 22.51 6.27
C LYS A 75 -0.49 21.76 6.94
N LYS A 76 0.11 20.78 6.24
CA LYS A 76 1.24 20.00 6.76
C LYS A 76 2.49 20.85 6.91
N LEU A 77 2.80 21.70 5.92
CA LEU A 77 3.89 22.67 6.01
C LEU A 77 3.74 23.61 7.19
N ARG A 78 2.53 24.14 7.44
CA ARG A 78 2.28 25.00 8.60
C ARG A 78 2.48 24.26 9.92
N GLY A 79 2.02 23.02 10.01
CA GLY A 79 2.23 22.15 11.18
C GLY A 79 3.71 21.90 11.46
N LEU A 80 4.49 21.58 10.42
CA LEU A 80 5.93 21.40 10.51
C LEU A 80 6.65 22.69 10.93
N ALA A 81 6.27 23.84 10.38
CA ALA A 81 6.83 25.14 10.75
C ALA A 81 6.48 25.56 12.20
N SER A 82 5.31 25.17 12.71
CA SER A 82 4.97 25.36 14.12
C SER A 82 5.70 24.37 15.03
N GLN A 83 5.90 23.13 14.60
CA GLN A 83 6.63 22.12 15.35
C GLN A 83 8.13 22.45 15.43
N SER A 84 8.76 22.92 14.36
CA SER A 84 10.17 23.31 14.37
C SER A 84 10.45 24.45 15.35
N ARG A 85 9.47 25.34 15.57
CA ARG A 85 9.55 26.41 16.57
C ARG A 85 9.30 25.92 18.00
N ALA A 86 8.45 24.91 18.18
CA ALA A 86 8.17 24.30 19.47
C ALA A 86 9.24 23.28 19.91
N SER A 87 9.97 22.68 18.97
CA SER A 87 11.03 21.68 19.25
C SER A 87 12.25 22.27 19.95
N SER A 88 12.44 23.60 19.87
CA SER A 88 13.50 24.31 20.57
C SER A 88 13.13 24.67 22.02
N MET A 89 11.90 24.39 22.45
CA MET A 89 11.40 24.64 23.80
C MET A 89 10.33 23.58 24.18
N MET A 90 10.74 22.37 24.56
CA MET A 90 10.06 21.53 25.57
C MET A 90 10.75 20.15 25.64
N GLY A 91 11.24 19.85 26.84
CA GLY A 91 11.70 18.53 27.23
C GLY A 91 10.55 17.52 27.28
N ASP A 92 10.99 16.28 27.28
CA ASP A 92 10.30 15.07 27.66
C ASP A 92 9.42 15.23 28.91
N ASP A 93 8.11 15.04 28.76
CA ASP A 93 7.22 14.63 29.86
C ASP A 93 5.86 14.18 29.28
N ALA A 94 5.28 13.20 29.97
CA ALA A 94 3.88 12.79 29.92
C ALA A 94 3.39 12.05 28.67
N SER A 95 3.75 10.77 28.64
CA SER A 95 2.73 9.73 28.42
C SER A 95 1.50 10.00 29.30
N SER A 96 0.39 10.45 28.71
CA SER A 96 -0.91 10.37 29.37
C SER A 96 -2.08 10.31 28.36
N SER A 97 -2.98 9.38 28.64
CA SER A 97 -4.39 9.35 28.24
C SER A 97 -4.76 9.10 26.77
N SER A 98 -4.91 7.81 26.48
CA SER A 98 -6.17 7.22 26.01
C SER A 98 -7.39 8.13 25.89
N ALA A 99 -8.15 7.88 24.82
CA ALA A 99 -9.56 8.21 24.63
C ALA A 99 -9.90 9.63 24.11
N LYS A 100 -9.78 9.81 22.78
CA LYS A 100 -10.87 10.34 21.93
C LYS A 100 -10.50 10.23 20.46
N ARG A 101 -10.77 9.06 19.88
CA ARG A 101 -10.90 8.87 18.42
C ARG A 101 -12.23 9.50 18.00
N ALA A 102 -12.28 10.82 18.05
CA ALA A 102 -13.41 11.60 17.56
C ALA A 102 -13.34 11.63 16.03
N LYS A 103 -14.40 11.10 15.41
CA LYS A 103 -14.71 11.16 13.99
C LYS A 103 -14.40 12.55 13.44
N ILE A 104 -13.36 12.67 12.61
CA ILE A 104 -13.31 13.70 11.58
C ILE A 104 -13.78 12.98 10.32
N HIS A 105 -15.09 13.04 10.10
CA HIS A 105 -15.66 12.88 8.76
C HIS A 105 -15.22 14.13 7.99
N ASP A 106 -14.15 14.00 7.20
CA ASP A 106 -13.74 15.05 6.26
C ASP A 106 -14.79 15.03 5.15
N GLU A 107 -15.81 15.88 5.31
CA GLU A 107 -16.79 16.20 4.29
C GLU A 107 -16.04 16.70 3.06
N ARG A 108 -15.95 15.83 2.06
CA ARG A 108 -15.57 16.24 0.71
C ARG A 108 -16.75 17.01 0.15
N ASP A 109 -16.76 18.31 0.36
CA ASP A 109 -17.56 19.24 -0.42
C ASP A 109 -16.99 19.25 -1.85
N ASP A 110 -17.44 18.27 -2.62
CA ASP A 110 -17.32 18.21 -4.08
C ASP A 110 -18.36 19.17 -4.66
N GLU A 111 -18.11 20.47 -4.50
CA GLU A 111 -18.91 21.50 -5.15
C GLU A 111 -18.51 21.50 -6.63
N GLY A 112 -19.26 20.73 -7.41
CA GLY A 112 -19.25 20.77 -8.86
C GLY A 112 -19.69 22.15 -9.33
N ASP A 113 -18.71 22.97 -9.70
CA ASP A 113 -18.93 24.14 -10.55
C ASP A 113 -19.37 23.65 -11.94
N ASP A 114 -20.68 23.54 -12.10
CA ASP A 114 -21.36 23.41 -13.37
C ASP A 114 -21.26 24.76 -14.12
N LYS A 115 -20.64 24.69 -15.31
CA LYS A 115 -20.93 25.51 -16.50
C LYS A 115 -20.36 26.94 -16.62
N PRO A 116 -20.27 27.53 -17.83
CA PRO A 116 -21.12 27.37 -19.04
C PRO A 116 -20.65 26.41 -20.16
#